data_AF-A0A100XYM9-F1
#
_entry.id   AF-A0A100XYM9-F1
#
_cell.length_a   1.000
_cell.length_b   1.000
_cell.length_c   1.000
_cell.angle_alpha   90.00
_cell.angle_beta   90.00
_cell.angle_gamma   90.00
#
_symmetry.space_group_name_H-M   'P 1'
#
loop_
_entity.id
_entity.type
_entity.pdbx_description
1 polymer ?
#
loop_
_entity_poly.entity_id
_entity_poly.type
_entity_poly.pdbx_seq_one_letter_code
_entity_poly.pdbx_strand_id
1 'polypeptide(L)'
;MIKENNRSKEVFEYIKDCVEHPEEHPEHWEDWLRAGRRRFLLLNIIYYLQNFGGKEQGVSKDDLEKFLVVLHEVDSEMFSSIIKPWKSLDDTLEELLKNELIVTSPEGKYLVNRERIKSKDNLIYWKSVKDVFDKVNTKLEGVVW
;
A
#
# COMPACT_ATOMS: atom_id res chain seq x y z
N MET A 1 -29.36 10.16 -6.27
CA MET A 1 -28.46 9.71 -7.37
C MET A 1 -27.09 10.24 -7.08
N ILE A 2 -26.21 9.41 -6.51
CA ILE A 2 -24.82 9.77 -6.22
C ILE A 2 -24.09 9.73 -7.57
N LYS A 3 -23.52 10.86 -8.00
CA LYS A 3 -22.56 10.87 -9.09
C LYS A 3 -21.32 10.15 -8.57
N GLU A 4 -21.12 8.90 -8.98
CA GLU A 4 -19.80 8.28 -8.89
C GLU A 4 -18.76 9.26 -9.45
N ASN A 5 -17.75 9.54 -8.65
CA ASN A 5 -16.75 10.55 -8.94
C ASN A 5 -15.87 10.03 -10.07
N ASN A 6 -16.12 10.46 -11.32
CA ASN A 6 -15.41 10.01 -12.54
C ASN A 6 -13.88 9.93 -12.39
N ARG A 7 -13.32 10.81 -11.56
CA ARG A 7 -11.88 10.89 -11.28
C ARG A 7 -11.32 9.67 -10.55
N SER A 8 -12.08 9.08 -9.62
CA SER A 8 -11.66 7.87 -8.91
C SER A 8 -11.66 6.66 -9.83
N LYS A 9 -12.58 6.64 -10.82
CA LYS A 9 -12.65 5.59 -11.84
C LYS A 9 -11.52 5.72 -12.86
N GLU A 10 -11.22 6.94 -13.32
CA GLU A 10 -10.07 7.22 -14.20
C GLU A 10 -8.74 6.83 -13.54
N VAL A 11 -8.58 7.11 -12.24
CA VAL A 11 -7.40 6.68 -11.48
C VAL A 11 -7.35 5.17 -11.31
N PHE A 12 -8.47 4.52 -11.04
CA PHE A 12 -8.53 3.06 -10.93
C PHE A 12 -8.20 2.36 -12.25
N GLU A 13 -8.75 2.85 -13.37
CA GLU A 13 -8.44 2.35 -14.70
C GLU A 13 -6.97 2.62 -15.06
N TYR A 14 -6.41 3.78 -14.71
CA TYR A 14 -4.99 4.06 -14.91
C TYR A 14 -4.08 3.13 -14.08
N ILE A 15 -4.41 2.89 -12.81
CA ILE A 15 -3.67 1.96 -11.96
C ILE A 15 -3.74 0.54 -12.53
N LYS A 16 -4.93 0.14 -12.99
CA LYS A 16 -5.16 -1.17 -13.61
C LYS A 16 -4.37 -1.30 -14.91
N ASP A 17 -4.38 -0.28 -15.76
CA ASP A 17 -3.65 -0.22 -17.02
C ASP A 17 -2.14 -0.29 -16.82
N CYS A 18 -1.61 0.48 -15.87
CA CYS A 18 -0.21 0.40 -15.48
C CYS A 18 0.20 -1.01 -15.04
N VAL A 19 -0.70 -1.74 -14.36
CA VAL A 19 -0.47 -3.11 -13.89
C VAL A 19 -0.59 -4.15 -15.02
N GLU A 20 -1.50 -3.96 -15.97
CA GLU A 20 -1.79 -4.90 -17.05
C GLU A 20 -0.84 -4.75 -18.26
N HIS A 21 -0.34 -3.53 -18.53
CA HIS A 21 0.46 -3.20 -19.72
C HIS A 21 1.76 -2.44 -19.39
N PRO A 22 2.65 -2.99 -18.54
CA PRO A 22 3.84 -2.28 -18.06
C PRO A 22 4.85 -1.88 -19.15
N GLU A 23 4.84 -2.56 -20.30
CA GLU A 23 5.65 -2.24 -21.48
C GLU A 23 5.27 -0.91 -22.15
N GLU A 24 4.05 -0.44 -21.91
CA GLU A 24 3.52 0.80 -22.50
C GLU A 24 3.88 2.06 -21.68
N HIS A 25 4.51 1.88 -20.50
CA HIS A 25 4.91 2.94 -19.57
C HIS A 25 6.43 3.01 -19.32
N PRO A 26 7.27 3.20 -20.37
CA PRO A 26 8.74 3.12 -20.32
C PRO A 26 9.43 4.25 -19.54
N GLU A 27 8.74 5.34 -19.21
CA GLU A 27 9.25 6.51 -18.46
C GLU A 27 9.70 6.18 -17.02
N HIS A 28 9.48 4.96 -16.56
CA HIS A 28 9.76 4.54 -15.18
C HIS A 28 10.91 3.53 -15.03
N TRP A 29 11.70 3.31 -16.09
CA TRP A 29 12.79 2.32 -16.13
C TRP A 29 13.96 2.56 -15.15
N GLU A 30 14.12 3.76 -14.56
CA GLU A 30 15.21 4.10 -13.62
C GLU A 30 15.07 3.49 -12.20
N ASP A 31 14.04 2.70 -11.91
CA ASP A 31 13.62 2.37 -10.54
C ASP A 31 14.25 1.11 -9.90
N TRP A 32 15.41 0.64 -10.36
CA TRP A 32 16.10 -0.52 -9.74
C TRP A 32 16.58 -0.24 -8.29
N LEU A 33 16.97 1.01 -7.98
CA LEU A 33 17.27 1.48 -6.62
C LEU A 33 15.98 1.70 -5.77
N ARG A 34 14.84 1.95 -6.42
CA ARG A 34 13.54 2.19 -5.75
C ARG A 34 12.76 0.90 -5.46
N ALA A 35 13.15 -0.24 -6.04
CA ALA A 35 12.53 -1.55 -5.80
C ALA A 35 12.50 -1.97 -4.31
N GLY A 36 13.45 -1.48 -3.49
CA GLY A 36 13.44 -1.65 -2.04
C GLY A 36 12.40 -0.78 -1.32
N ARG A 37 12.24 0.49 -1.75
CA ARG A 37 11.37 1.47 -1.09
C ARG A 37 9.90 1.01 -1.10
N ARG A 38 9.42 0.46 -2.22
CA ARG A 38 8.06 -0.10 -2.35
C ARG A 38 7.72 -1.09 -1.24
N ARG A 39 8.57 -2.12 -1.05
CA ARG A 39 8.35 -3.18 -0.05
C ARG A 39 8.26 -2.60 1.36
N PHE A 40 9.20 -1.72 1.71
CA PHE A 40 9.20 -1.12 3.03
C PHE A 40 8.01 -0.20 3.25
N LEU A 41 7.62 0.61 2.26
CA LEU A 41 6.45 1.47 2.37
C LEU A 41 5.16 0.64 2.52
N LEU A 42 4.97 -0.43 1.74
CA LEU A 42 3.81 -1.32 1.91
C LEU A 42 3.82 -2.02 3.28
N LEU A 43 4.99 -2.47 3.76
CA LEU A 43 5.13 -3.03 5.10
C LEU A 43 4.75 -2.01 6.18
N ASN A 44 5.12 -0.73 6.01
CA ASN A 44 4.72 0.33 6.93
C ASN A 44 3.19 0.55 6.91
N ILE A 45 2.52 0.44 5.74
CA ILE A 45 1.06 0.52 5.66
C ILE A 45 0.40 -0.63 6.43
N ILE A 46 0.85 -1.87 6.19
CA ILE A 46 0.33 -3.05 6.90
C ILE A 46 0.51 -2.87 8.41
N TYR A 47 1.71 -2.47 8.86
CA TYR A 47 1.96 -2.18 10.26
C TYR A 47 1.04 -1.08 10.79
N TYR A 48 0.88 0.01 10.04
CA TYR A 48 0.05 1.14 10.43
C TYR A 48 -1.40 0.71 10.66
N LEU A 49 -1.99 0.03 9.69
CA LEU A 49 -3.37 -0.45 9.77
C LEU A 49 -3.58 -1.39 10.97
N GLN A 50 -2.62 -2.26 11.25
CA GLN A 50 -2.72 -3.17 12.39
C GLN A 50 -2.61 -2.50 13.77
N ASN A 51 -1.91 -1.37 13.88
CA ASN A 51 -1.62 -0.75 15.19
C ASN A 51 -2.39 0.55 15.43
N PHE A 52 -2.89 1.19 14.37
CA PHE A 52 -3.56 2.49 14.43
C PHE A 52 -4.88 2.51 13.64
N GLY A 53 -4.99 1.73 12.55
CA GLY A 53 -6.17 1.68 11.70
C GLY A 53 -7.24 0.66 12.10
N GLY A 54 -7.16 0.07 13.30
CA GLY A 54 -8.16 -0.88 13.82
C GLY A 54 -8.21 -2.24 13.08
N LYS A 55 -7.10 -2.65 12.44
CA LYS A 55 -6.98 -3.92 11.72
C LYS A 55 -6.07 -4.90 12.45
N GLU A 56 -6.17 -4.98 13.78
CA GLU A 56 -5.26 -5.76 14.63
C GLU A 56 -5.19 -7.24 14.22
N GLN A 57 -6.35 -7.79 13.83
CA GLN A 57 -6.52 -9.19 13.41
C GLN A 57 -6.06 -9.47 11.96
N GLY A 58 -5.45 -8.48 11.31
CA GLY A 58 -4.90 -8.60 9.97
C GLY A 58 -5.57 -7.71 8.95
N VAL A 59 -4.80 -7.41 7.92
CA VAL A 59 -5.12 -6.48 6.85
C VAL A 59 -5.47 -7.30 5.62
N SER A 60 -6.67 -7.10 5.08
CA SER A 60 -7.06 -7.73 3.81
C SER A 60 -6.47 -6.99 2.61
N LYS A 61 -6.51 -7.62 1.43
CA LYS A 61 -6.14 -6.94 0.18
C LYS A 61 -7.04 -5.72 -0.08
N ASP A 62 -8.34 -5.84 0.17
CA ASP A 62 -9.30 -4.73 0.05
C ASP A 62 -8.97 -3.55 0.99
N ASP A 63 -8.54 -3.83 2.23
CA ASP A 63 -8.09 -2.77 3.14
C ASP A 63 -6.87 -2.01 2.58
N LEU A 64 -5.93 -2.73 1.94
CA LEU A 64 -4.75 -2.13 1.31
C LEU A 64 -5.12 -1.31 0.08
N GLU A 65 -6.00 -1.82 -0.78
CA GLU A 65 -6.46 -1.12 -1.98
C GLU A 65 -7.17 0.19 -1.60
N LYS A 66 -8.08 0.15 -0.62
CA LYS A 66 -8.76 1.35 -0.10
C LYS A 66 -7.76 2.36 0.46
N PHE A 67 -6.79 1.89 1.24
CA PHE A 67 -5.75 2.77 1.79
C PHE A 67 -4.90 3.40 0.68
N LEU A 68 -4.52 2.63 -0.33
CA LEU A 68 -3.71 3.10 -1.45
C LEU A 68 -4.45 4.11 -2.33
N VAL A 69 -5.75 3.92 -2.57
CA VAL A 69 -6.59 4.90 -3.27
C VAL A 69 -6.59 6.24 -2.54
N VAL A 70 -6.79 6.23 -1.21
CA VAL A 70 -6.77 7.47 -0.44
C VAL A 70 -5.35 8.05 -0.33
N LEU A 71 -4.33 7.20 -0.24
CA LEU A 71 -2.93 7.62 -0.27
C LEU A 71 -2.60 8.35 -1.57
N HIS A 72 -3.08 7.88 -2.72
CA HIS A 72 -2.88 8.57 -3.99
C HIS A 72 -3.45 10.01 -3.97
N GLU A 73 -4.57 10.22 -3.29
CA GLU A 73 -5.15 11.56 -3.14
C GLU A 73 -4.41 12.46 -2.14
N VAL A 74 -3.81 11.86 -1.09
CA VAL A 74 -3.10 12.59 -0.03
C VAL A 74 -1.64 12.88 -0.42
N ASP A 75 -0.98 11.92 -1.04
CA ASP A 75 0.43 11.93 -1.43
C ASP A 75 0.66 10.98 -2.63
N SER A 76 0.45 11.52 -3.83
CA SER A 76 0.59 10.77 -5.07
C SER A 76 2.03 10.28 -5.31
N GLU A 77 3.05 11.00 -4.81
CA GLU A 77 4.44 10.59 -4.96
C GLU A 77 4.76 9.37 -4.09
N MET A 78 4.25 9.34 -2.85
CA MET A 78 4.37 8.18 -1.98
C MET A 78 3.60 6.98 -2.56
N PHE A 79 2.41 7.19 -3.11
CA PHE A 79 1.68 6.15 -3.83
C PHE A 79 2.51 5.57 -4.98
N SER A 80 3.03 6.42 -5.88
CA SER A 80 3.87 5.97 -7.01
C SER A 80 5.21 5.39 -6.56
N SER A 81 5.61 5.54 -5.29
CA SER A 81 6.75 4.85 -4.70
C SER A 81 6.43 3.43 -4.26
N ILE A 82 5.15 3.09 -4.10
CA ILE A 82 4.63 1.78 -3.72
C ILE A 82 4.12 1.04 -4.94
N ILE A 83 3.17 1.60 -5.67
CA ILE A 83 2.61 0.96 -6.86
C ILE A 83 3.43 1.40 -8.07
N LYS A 84 3.94 0.42 -8.81
CA LYS A 84 4.73 0.62 -10.03
C LYS A 84 4.03 -0.08 -11.19
N PRO A 85 4.08 0.47 -12.41
CA PRO A 85 3.52 -0.21 -13.59
C PRO A 85 3.99 -1.67 -13.73
N TRP A 86 5.30 -1.92 -13.67
CA TRP A 86 5.86 -3.27 -13.79
C TRP A 86 5.77 -4.12 -12.51
N LYS A 87 5.06 -3.66 -11.47
CA LYS A 87 5.02 -4.37 -10.19
C LYS A 87 3.72 -4.12 -9.42
N SER A 88 2.88 -5.14 -9.40
CA SER A 88 1.58 -5.10 -8.76
C SER A 88 1.68 -5.08 -7.22
N LEU A 89 0.54 -4.77 -6.58
CA LEU A 89 0.38 -4.95 -5.14
C LEU A 89 0.65 -6.41 -4.73
N ASP A 90 0.12 -7.37 -5.50
CA ASP A 90 0.27 -8.81 -5.24
C ASP A 90 1.73 -9.24 -5.30
N ASP A 91 2.48 -8.78 -6.31
CA ASP A 91 3.92 -9.05 -6.41
C ASP A 91 4.69 -8.50 -5.22
N THR A 92 4.24 -7.37 -4.66
CA THR A 92 4.82 -6.78 -3.45
C THR A 92 4.54 -7.61 -2.22
N LEU A 93 3.30 -8.08 -2.07
CA LEU A 93 2.88 -8.91 -0.97
C LEU A 93 3.61 -10.26 -1.01
N GLU A 94 3.76 -10.87 -2.18
CA GLU A 94 4.52 -12.11 -2.37
C GLU A 94 5.98 -11.94 -1.94
N GLU A 95 6.62 -10.84 -2.31
CA GLU A 95 7.99 -10.57 -1.87
C GLU A 95 8.09 -10.35 -0.36
N LEU A 96 7.13 -9.67 0.26
CA LEU A 96 7.10 -9.49 1.71
C LEU A 96 6.90 -10.83 2.44
N LEU A 97 6.05 -11.72 1.90
CA LEU A 97 5.84 -13.09 2.39
C LEU A 97 7.10 -13.93 2.22
N LYS A 98 7.73 -13.91 1.05
CA LYS A 98 8.97 -14.65 0.75
C LYS A 98 10.15 -14.23 1.65
N ASN A 99 10.19 -12.96 2.05
CA ASN A 99 11.17 -12.44 3.00
C ASN A 99 10.70 -12.55 4.47
N GLU A 100 9.56 -13.21 4.71
CA GLU A 100 8.96 -13.46 6.02
C GLU A 100 8.74 -12.18 6.85
N LEU A 101 8.60 -11.02 6.19
CA LEU A 101 8.34 -9.73 6.84
C LEU A 101 6.86 -9.60 7.23
N ILE A 102 6.00 -10.28 6.47
CA ILE A 102 4.60 -10.50 6.78
C ILE A 102 4.30 -12.00 6.72
N VAL A 103 3.21 -12.41 7.36
CA VAL A 103 2.64 -13.74 7.31
C VAL A 103 1.15 -13.63 6.98
N THR A 104 0.57 -14.71 6.48
CA THR A 104 -0.87 -14.81 6.22
C THR A 104 -1.60 -15.51 7.36
N SER A 105 -2.74 -14.96 7.78
CA SER A 105 -3.66 -15.63 8.69
C SER A 105 -4.43 -16.75 7.96
N PRO A 106 -5.08 -17.67 8.68
CA PRO A 106 -5.96 -18.68 8.09
C PRO A 106 -7.08 -18.09 7.22
N GLU A 107 -7.52 -16.87 7.51
CA GLU A 107 -8.54 -16.12 6.77
C GLU A 107 -7.98 -15.37 5.57
N GLY A 108 -6.70 -15.56 5.24
CA GLY A 108 -6.03 -14.92 4.11
C GLY A 108 -5.66 -13.45 4.33
N LYS A 109 -5.63 -12.97 5.58
CA LYS A 109 -5.23 -11.60 5.91
C LYS A 109 -3.73 -11.50 6.16
N TYR A 110 -3.14 -10.36 5.84
CA TYR A 110 -1.73 -10.09 6.07
C TYR A 110 -1.49 -9.55 7.48
N LEU A 111 -0.49 -10.12 8.16
CA LEU A 111 -0.01 -9.73 9.47
C LEU A 111 1.48 -9.44 9.37
N VAL A 112 1.95 -8.38 10.01
CA VAL A 112 3.39 -8.18 10.22
C VAL A 112 3.94 -9.34 11.04
N ASN A 113 5.08 -9.89 10.61
CA ASN A 113 5.76 -10.93 11.37
C ASN A 113 6.40 -10.32 12.63
N ARG A 114 5.77 -10.52 13.79
CA ARG A 114 6.19 -9.95 15.07
C ARG A 114 7.52 -10.51 15.60
N GLU A 115 7.98 -11.65 15.09
CA GLU A 115 9.30 -12.17 15.45
C GLU A 115 10.42 -11.31 14.84
N ARG A 116 10.18 -10.76 13.64
CA ARG A 116 11.12 -9.92 12.89
C ARG A 116 10.92 -8.43 13.13
N ILE A 117 9.67 -7.97 13.16
CA ILE A 117 9.29 -6.57 13.31
C ILE A 117 8.60 -6.41 14.66
N LYS A 118 9.39 -6.14 15.70
CA LYS A 118 8.93 -6.10 17.09
C LYS A 118 8.31 -4.75 17.44
N SER A 119 8.82 -3.68 16.85
CA SER A 119 8.29 -2.33 17.04
C SER A 119 8.44 -1.49 15.78
N LYS A 120 7.85 -0.29 15.83
CA LYS A 120 8.03 0.76 14.83
C LYS A 120 9.50 1.14 14.55
N ASP A 121 10.41 0.85 15.48
CA ASP A 121 11.84 1.16 15.30
C ASP A 121 12.52 0.17 14.35
N ASN A 122 11.90 -0.97 14.06
CA ASN A 122 12.35 -1.92 13.03
C ASN A 122 11.88 -1.54 11.62
N LEU A 123 11.05 -0.51 11.47
CA LEU A 123 10.50 -0.07 10.19
C LEU A 123 11.34 1.06 9.60
N ILE A 124 11.85 0.83 8.39
CA ILE A 124 12.48 1.88 7.60
C ILE A 124 11.41 2.90 7.20
N TYR A 125 11.74 4.19 7.28
CA TYR A 125 10.88 5.34 6.94
C TYR A 125 9.73 5.65 7.91
N TRP A 126 9.54 4.89 9.00
CA TRP A 126 8.38 5.09 9.89
C TRP A 126 8.15 6.54 10.30
N LYS A 127 9.23 7.23 10.76
CA LYS A 127 9.15 8.63 11.19
C LYS A 127 8.71 9.60 10.08
N SER A 128 9.06 9.32 8.82
CA SER A 128 8.71 10.18 7.69
C SER A 128 7.34 9.90 7.08
N VAL A 129 6.79 8.69 7.30
CA VAL A 129 5.53 8.28 6.65
C VAL A 129 4.32 8.33 7.58
N LYS A 130 4.53 8.28 8.91
CA LYS A 130 3.43 8.21 9.87
C LYS A 130 2.42 9.36 9.70
N ASP A 131 2.89 10.59 9.60
CA ASP A 131 2.02 11.76 9.50
C ASP A 131 1.18 11.75 8.21
N VAL A 132 1.73 11.18 7.12
CA VAL A 132 0.99 10.97 5.87
C VAL A 132 -0.09 9.91 6.08
N PHE A 133 0.24 8.81 6.74
CA PHE A 133 -0.71 7.73 7.02
C PHE A 133 -1.83 8.14 7.97
N ASP A 134 -1.55 8.99 8.96
CA ASP A 134 -2.58 9.58 9.82
C ASP A 134 -3.59 10.38 8.98
N LYS A 135 -3.12 11.20 8.03
CA LYS A 135 -4.00 11.95 7.11
C LYS A 135 -4.83 11.02 6.23
N VAL A 136 -4.23 9.94 5.73
CA VAL A 136 -4.94 8.91 4.96
C VAL A 136 -6.04 8.27 5.81
N ASN A 137 -5.73 7.87 7.05
CA ASN A 137 -6.68 7.24 7.95
C ASN A 137 -7.85 8.16 8.33
N THR A 138 -7.57 9.43 8.67
CA THR A 138 -8.62 10.44 8.92
C THR A 138 -9.54 10.60 7.71
N LYS A 139 -8.99 10.57 6.49
CA LYS A 139 -9.80 10.68 5.28
C LYS A 139 -10.61 9.40 5.02
N LEU A 140 -10.05 8.22 5.30
CA LEU A 140 -10.75 6.94 5.20
C LEU A 140 -12.00 6.87 6.09
N GLU A 141 -11.93 7.38 7.33
CA GLU A 141 -13.06 7.42 8.25
C GLU A 141 -14.21 8.31 7.75
N GLY A 142 -13.91 9.29 6.89
CA GLY A 142 -14.89 10.17 6.25
C GLY A 142 -15.48 9.64 4.94
N VAL A 143 -14.99 8.51 4.41
CA VAL A 143 -15.46 7.92 3.14
C VAL A 143 -16.50 6.84 3.42
N VAL A 144 -17.69 6.97 2.82
CA VAL A 144 -18.70 5.92 2.79
C VAL A 144 -18.44 5.05 1.55
N TRP A 145 -18.06 3.80 1.77
CA TRP A 145 -17.72 2.81 0.74
C TRP A 145 -18.95 2.08 0.22
#